data_AF-V5IPT9-F1
#
_entry.id   AF-V5IPT9-F1
#
_cell.length_a   1.000
_cell.length_b   1.000
_cell.length_c   1.000
_cell.angle_alpha   90.00
_cell.angle_beta   90.00
_cell.angle_gamma   90.00
#
_symmetry.space_group_name_H-M   'P 1'
#
loop_
_entity.id
_entity.type
_entity.pdbx_description
1 polymer ?
#
loop_
_entity_poly.entity_id
_entity_poly.type
_entity_poly.pdbx_seq_one_letter_code
_entity_poly.pdbx_strand_id
1 'polypeptide(L)'
;MDDAAGLAIAFKEAKKSYEQGGIPGETATLLNAGRLPASTYANSTMYTTLSPCDMCTGAILLYKIRRVVIGENSTFKAAGEDYLRQRGVEVVVMDDQECRTLMERFVRESPGVWWEDIGVVGEEKREEGR
;
A
#
# COMPACT_ATOMS: atom_id res chain seq x y z
N MET A 1 -17.95 9.62 1.86
CA MET A 1 -17.36 8.33 1.45
C MET A 1 -17.27 7.47 2.69
N ASP A 2 -17.51 6.17 2.56
CA ASP A 2 -17.34 5.21 3.67
C ASP A 2 -15.95 4.59 3.55
N ASP A 3 -15.00 5.12 4.32
CA ASP A 3 -13.61 4.68 4.27
C ASP A 3 -13.43 3.26 4.82
N ALA A 4 -14.26 2.85 5.78
CA ALA A 4 -14.23 1.50 6.32
C ALA A 4 -14.64 0.48 5.24
N ALA A 5 -15.67 0.78 4.45
CA ALA A 5 -16.07 -0.05 3.33
C ALA A 5 -14.99 -0.11 2.23
N GLY A 6 -14.34 1.03 1.92
CA GLY A 6 -13.23 1.08 0.97
C GLY A 6 -12.02 0.26 1.42
N LEU A 7 -11.62 0.41 2.68
CA LEU A 7 -10.52 -0.35 3.26
C LEU A 7 -10.84 -1.85 3.35
N ALA A 8 -12.08 -2.23 3.63
CA ALA A 8 -12.51 -3.63 3.64
C ALA A 8 -12.38 -4.30 2.25
N ILE A 9 -12.52 -3.54 1.16
CA ILE A 9 -12.25 -4.03 -0.20
C ILE A 9 -10.74 -4.25 -0.37
N ALA A 10 -9.92 -3.24 -0.03
CA ALA A 10 -8.46 -3.35 -0.10
C ALA A 10 -7.93 -4.55 0.71
N PHE A 11 -8.47 -4.77 1.90
CA PHE A 11 -8.11 -5.89 2.77
C PHE A 11 -8.41 -7.27 2.15
N LYS A 12 -9.54 -7.40 1.45
CA LYS A 12 -9.88 -8.65 0.73
C LYS A 12 -8.91 -8.91 -0.42
N GLU A 13 -8.51 -7.88 -1.14
CA GLU A 13 -7.55 -8.01 -2.25
C GLU A 13 -6.12 -8.28 -1.73
N ALA A 14 -5.70 -7.63 -0.64
CA ALA A 14 -4.40 -7.87 -0.01
C ALA A 14 -4.24 -9.33 0.41
N LYS A 15 -5.29 -9.96 0.96
CA LYS A 15 -5.27 -11.40 1.30
C LYS A 15 -5.04 -12.31 0.10
N LYS A 16 -5.52 -11.95 -1.10
CA LYS A 16 -5.26 -12.74 -2.32
C LYS A 16 -3.85 -12.50 -2.83
N SER A 17 -3.38 -11.26 -2.78
CA SER A 17 -2.04 -10.86 -3.21
C SER A 17 -0.95 -11.54 -2.36
N TYR A 18 -1.20 -11.69 -1.06
CA TYR A 18 -0.35 -12.47 -0.13
C TYR A 18 -0.02 -13.87 -0.63
N GLU A 19 -1.00 -14.56 -1.23
CA GLU A 19 -0.83 -15.95 -1.67
C GLU A 19 -0.08 -16.07 -3.00
N GLN A 20 -0.07 -15.00 -3.80
CA GLN A 20 0.42 -15.02 -5.19
C GLN A 20 1.76 -14.27 -5.38
N GLY A 21 2.01 -13.23 -4.58
CA GLY A 21 3.22 -12.40 -4.62
C GLY A 21 3.42 -11.62 -5.92
N GLY A 22 4.52 -10.86 -5.99
CA GLY A 22 5.11 -10.35 -7.23
C GLY A 22 4.71 -8.94 -7.69
N ILE A 23 3.50 -8.46 -7.37
CA ILE A 23 3.06 -7.10 -7.72
C ILE A 23 2.45 -6.42 -6.47
N PRO A 24 2.95 -5.24 -6.05
CA PRO A 24 2.37 -4.49 -4.94
C PRO A 24 0.89 -4.17 -5.13
N GLY A 25 0.14 -4.22 -4.02
CA GLY A 25 -1.32 -4.18 -4.02
C GLY A 25 -1.94 -2.97 -4.73
N GLU A 26 -1.34 -1.77 -4.61
CA GLU A 26 -1.83 -0.58 -5.30
C GLU A 26 -1.65 -0.70 -6.82
N THR A 27 -0.54 -1.29 -7.25
CA THR A 27 -0.25 -1.52 -8.67
C THR A 27 -1.18 -2.60 -9.24
N ALA A 28 -1.41 -3.68 -8.51
CA ALA A 28 -2.39 -4.70 -8.87
C ALA A 28 -3.81 -4.11 -8.95
N THR A 29 -4.17 -3.20 -8.04
CA THR A 29 -5.45 -2.50 -8.04
C THR A 29 -5.63 -1.66 -9.31
N LEU A 30 -4.60 -0.88 -9.69
CA LEU A 30 -4.60 -0.10 -10.93
C LEU A 30 -4.66 -0.99 -12.18
N LEU A 31 -3.93 -2.11 -12.18
CA LEU A 31 -3.97 -3.10 -13.26
C LEU A 31 -5.39 -3.67 -13.43
N ASN A 32 -6.03 -4.09 -12.33
CA ASN A 32 -7.36 -4.67 -12.32
C ASN A 32 -8.46 -3.66 -12.71
N ALA A 33 -8.28 -2.38 -12.39
CA ALA A 33 -9.19 -1.31 -12.83
C ALA A 33 -9.19 -1.13 -14.36
N GLY A 34 -8.13 -1.60 -15.04
CA GLY A 34 -7.98 -1.46 -16.48
C GLY A 34 -7.78 -0.01 -16.93
N ARG A 35 -7.94 0.23 -18.24
CA ARG A 35 -7.76 1.56 -18.81
C ARG A 35 -9.00 2.42 -18.56
N LEU A 36 -8.83 3.45 -17.76
CA LEU A 36 -9.88 4.44 -17.47
C LEU A 36 -9.49 5.83 -18.01
N PRO A 37 -10.47 6.73 -18.23
CA PRO A 37 -10.18 8.12 -18.50
C PRO A 37 -9.38 8.78 -17.36
N ALA A 38 -8.47 9.70 -17.69
CA ALA A 38 -7.65 10.42 -16.70
C ALA A 38 -8.49 11.11 -15.61
N SER A 39 -9.68 11.61 -15.97
CA SER A 39 -10.63 12.22 -15.05
C SER A 39 -11.15 11.25 -13.99
N THR A 40 -11.20 9.95 -14.28
CA THR A 40 -11.65 8.94 -13.30
C THR A 40 -10.63 8.84 -12.17
N TYR A 41 -9.35 8.67 -12.49
CA TYR A 41 -8.30 8.60 -11.46
C TYR A 41 -8.21 9.90 -10.65
N ALA A 42 -8.30 11.06 -11.30
CA ALA A 42 -8.25 12.36 -10.64
C ALA A 42 -9.41 12.61 -9.65
N ASN A 43 -10.49 11.83 -9.73
CA ASN A 43 -11.63 11.87 -8.82
C ASN A 43 -11.75 10.58 -7.99
N SER A 44 -10.70 9.77 -7.92
CA SER A 44 -10.66 8.52 -7.15
C SER A 44 -9.95 8.68 -5.81
N THR A 45 -10.22 7.75 -4.91
CA THR A 45 -9.45 7.51 -3.68
C THR A 45 -8.76 6.16 -3.81
N MET A 46 -7.46 6.10 -3.52
CA MET A 46 -6.73 4.84 -3.38
C MET A 46 -6.92 4.33 -1.95
N TYR A 47 -7.37 3.09 -1.80
CA TYR A 47 -7.39 2.40 -0.51
C TYR A 47 -6.30 1.33 -0.53
N THR A 48 -5.41 1.35 0.45
CA THR A 48 -4.32 0.39 0.61
C THR A 48 -4.23 -0.06 2.06
N THR A 49 -3.89 -1.32 2.29
CA THR A 49 -3.79 -1.86 3.66
C THR A 49 -2.53 -1.40 4.37
N LEU A 50 -1.48 -1.04 3.63
CA LEU A 50 -0.16 -0.65 4.15
C LEU A 50 0.29 0.66 3.51
N SER A 51 1.17 1.41 4.18
CA SER A 51 1.79 2.60 3.58
C SER A 51 2.40 2.29 2.21
N PRO A 52 2.11 3.10 1.17
CA PRO A 52 2.59 2.81 -0.18
C PRO A 52 4.10 2.99 -0.27
N CYS A 53 4.78 2.07 -0.95
CA CYS A 53 6.20 2.22 -1.31
C CYS A 53 6.40 3.35 -2.35
N ASP A 54 7.65 3.67 -2.69
CA ASP A 54 7.94 4.76 -3.63
C ASP A 54 7.39 4.52 -5.04
N MET A 55 7.34 3.25 -5.48
CA MET A 55 6.72 2.90 -6.76
C MET A 55 5.22 3.20 -6.77
N CYS A 56 4.49 2.74 -5.76
CA CYS A 56 3.05 2.98 -5.63
C CYS A 56 2.74 4.46 -5.42
N THR A 57 3.57 5.16 -4.65
CA THR A 57 3.53 6.61 -4.50
C THR A 57 3.67 7.32 -5.84
N GLY A 58 4.64 6.91 -6.67
CA GLY A 58 4.82 7.44 -8.02
C GLY A 58 3.59 7.22 -8.90
N ALA A 59 2.97 6.04 -8.83
CA ALA A 59 1.75 5.73 -9.59
C ALA A 59 0.57 6.62 -9.16
N ILE A 60 0.35 6.80 -7.86
CA ILE A 60 -0.70 7.68 -7.30
C ILE A 60 -0.53 9.12 -7.82
N LEU A 61 0.70 9.63 -7.80
CA LEU A 61 1.03 10.97 -8.29
C LEU A 61 0.86 11.10 -9.81
N LEU A 62 1.31 10.10 -10.57
CA LEU A 62 1.20 10.07 -12.03
C LEU A 62 -0.27 10.14 -12.47
N TYR A 63 -1.13 9.32 -11.84
CA TYR A 63 -2.56 9.28 -12.14
C TYR A 63 -3.36 10.41 -11.48
N LYS A 64 -2.70 11.28 -10.70
CA LYS A 64 -3.29 12.43 -9.99
C LYS A 64 -4.43 12.03 -9.05
N ILE A 65 -4.33 10.84 -8.44
CA ILE A 65 -5.27 10.39 -7.42
C ILE A 65 -5.15 11.36 -6.24
N ARG A 66 -6.27 11.99 -5.86
CA ARG A 66 -6.27 13.11 -4.92
C ARG A 66 -6.23 12.70 -3.46
N ARG A 67 -6.61 11.45 -3.17
CA ARG A 67 -6.74 10.95 -1.81
C ARG A 67 -6.26 9.50 -1.70
N VAL A 68 -5.57 9.20 -0.61
CA VAL A 68 -5.09 7.87 -0.26
C VAL A 68 -5.50 7.58 1.18
N VAL A 69 -6.14 6.44 1.38
CA VAL A 69 -6.48 5.89 2.70
C VAL A 69 -5.62 4.66 2.93
N ILE A 70 -4.90 4.69 4.04
CA ILE A 70 -3.92 3.69 4.44
C ILE A 70 -4.47 2.98 5.67
N GLY A 71 -4.52 1.65 5.62
CA GLY A 71 -4.91 0.83 6.77
C GLY A 71 -3.96 1.04 7.93
N GLU A 72 -2.68 0.73 7.75
CA GLU A 72 -1.65 0.88 8.76
C GLU A 72 -0.29 1.30 8.15
N ASN A 73 0.59 1.86 8.97
CA ASN A 73 1.95 2.24 8.59
C ASN A 73 2.99 1.93 9.68
N SER A 74 2.64 1.08 10.65
CA SER A 74 3.55 0.68 11.73
C SER A 74 4.48 -0.46 11.30
N THR A 75 3.99 -1.39 10.48
CA THR A 75 4.81 -2.51 9.98
C THR A 75 5.82 -2.03 8.94
N PHE A 76 5.42 -1.07 8.13
CA PHE A 76 6.24 -0.43 7.10
C PHE A 76 5.73 0.97 6.81
N LYS A 77 6.64 1.92 6.72
CA LYS A 77 6.37 3.27 6.26
C LYS A 77 7.48 3.77 5.36
N ALA A 78 7.18 3.91 4.07
CA ALA A 78 8.08 4.55 3.13
C ALA A 78 8.00 6.08 3.22
N ALA A 79 9.07 6.76 2.80
CA ALA A 79 9.10 8.22 2.67
C ALA A 79 8.00 8.76 1.72
N GLY A 80 7.52 7.91 0.81
CA GLY A 80 6.41 8.19 -0.08
C GLY A 80 5.13 8.69 0.60
N GLU A 81 4.81 8.22 1.82
CA GLU A 81 3.61 8.69 2.56
C GLU A 81 3.64 10.20 2.80
N ASP A 82 4.77 10.72 3.28
CA ASP A 82 4.94 12.15 3.54
C ASP A 82 5.13 12.94 2.24
N TYR A 83 5.75 12.32 1.22
CA TYR A 83 5.89 12.92 -0.09
C TYR A 83 4.53 13.15 -0.78
N LEU A 84 3.57 12.22 -0.64
CA LEU A 84 2.20 12.41 -1.12
C LEU A 84 1.55 13.65 -0.51
N ARG A 85 1.66 13.84 0.81
CA ARG A 85 1.15 15.03 1.51
C ARG A 85 1.80 16.31 0.98
N GLN A 86 3.12 16.31 0.82
CA GLN A 86 3.86 17.45 0.28
C GLN A 86 3.43 17.81 -1.15
N ARG A 87 3.00 16.82 -1.93
CA ARG A 87 2.50 16.98 -3.30
C ARG A 87 1.01 17.29 -3.38
N GLY A 88 0.35 17.54 -2.25
CA GLY A 88 -1.04 17.96 -2.16
C GLY A 88 -2.07 16.83 -2.23
N VAL A 89 -1.65 15.59 -2.04
CA VAL A 89 -2.55 14.44 -1.91
C VAL A 89 -3.04 14.37 -0.46
N GLU A 90 -4.35 14.19 -0.27
CA GLU A 90 -4.91 13.91 1.06
C GLU A 90 -4.52 12.49 1.48
N VAL A 91 -3.82 12.35 2.61
CA VAL A 91 -3.39 11.04 3.14
C VAL A 91 -4.01 10.82 4.51
N VAL A 92 -4.83 9.79 4.61
CA VAL A 92 -5.49 9.37 5.85
C VAL A 92 -4.94 8.01 6.28
N VAL A 93 -4.48 7.91 7.52
CA VAL A 93 -4.03 6.64 8.12
C VAL A 93 -5.07 6.23 9.15
N MET A 94 -5.63 5.03 8.99
CA MET A 94 -6.75 4.55 9.80
C MET A 94 -6.31 3.85 11.10
N ASP A 95 -5.03 3.48 11.20
CA ASP A 95 -4.48 2.65 12.30
C ASP A 95 -5.30 1.38 12.51
N ASP A 96 -5.60 0.70 11.39
CA ASP A 96 -6.48 -0.46 11.36
C ASP A 96 -5.78 -1.72 11.88
N GLN A 97 -6.30 -2.25 12.98
CA GLN A 97 -5.71 -3.39 13.68
C GLN A 97 -5.75 -4.68 12.84
N GLU A 98 -6.75 -4.85 11.96
CA GLU A 98 -6.82 -6.04 11.10
C GLU A 98 -5.73 -6.00 10.01
N CYS A 99 -5.52 -4.84 9.39
CA CYS A 99 -4.43 -4.60 8.44
C CYS A 99 -3.08 -4.86 9.10
N ARG A 100 -2.85 -4.32 10.31
CA ARG A 100 -1.61 -4.55 11.06
C ARG A 100 -1.38 -6.02 11.35
N THR A 101 -2.41 -6.71 11.86
CA THR A 101 -2.32 -8.14 12.16
C THR A 101 -2.03 -8.98 10.91
N LEU A 102 -2.61 -8.60 9.77
CA LEU A 102 -2.33 -9.26 8.48
C LEU A 102 -0.86 -9.11 8.09
N MET A 103 -0.31 -7.90 8.18
CA MET A 103 1.07 -7.61 7.78
C MET A 103 2.09 -8.21 8.76
N GLU A 104 1.88 -8.09 10.07
CA GLU A 104 2.73 -8.73 11.08
C GLU A 104 2.79 -10.26 10.89
N ARG A 105 1.65 -10.87 10.54
CA ARG A 105 1.62 -12.30 10.20
C ARG A 105 2.44 -12.61 8.96
N PHE A 106 2.35 -11.79 7.91
CA PHE A 106 3.14 -11.97 6.68
C PHE A 106 4.64 -11.92 6.92
N VAL A 107 5.09 -10.87 7.60
CA VAL A 107 6.51 -10.66 7.89
C VAL A 107 7.05 -11.84 8.71
N ARG A 108 6.26 -12.37 9.65
CA ARG A 108 6.62 -13.52 10.47
C ARG A 108 6.65 -14.84 9.70
N GLU A 109 5.65 -15.10 8.86
CA GLU A 109 5.49 -16.39 8.16
C GLU A 109 6.37 -16.48 6.91
N SER A 110 6.64 -15.35 6.25
CA SER A 110 7.33 -15.29 4.96
C SER A 110 8.34 -14.13 4.88
N PRO A 111 9.30 -14.00 5.82
CA PRO A 111 10.21 -12.85 5.89
C PRO A 111 11.06 -12.71 4.62
N GLY A 112 11.47 -13.82 4.00
CA GLY A 112 12.24 -13.79 2.75
C GLY A 112 11.50 -13.09 1.61
N VAL A 113 10.20 -13.36 1.47
CA VAL A 113 9.32 -12.77 0.45
C VAL A 113 9.05 -11.31 0.78
N TRP A 114 8.82 -10.98 2.06
CA TRP A 114 8.67 -9.59 2.49
C TRP A 114 9.86 -8.74 2.06
N TRP A 115 11.09 -9.19 2.32
CA TRP A 115 12.29 -8.46 1.90
C TRP A 115 12.43 -8.33 0.38
N GLU A 116 12.02 -9.36 -0.38
CA GLU A 116 11.98 -9.29 -1.85
C GLU A 116 11.02 -8.20 -2.32
N ASP A 117 9.83 -8.13 -1.71
CA ASP A 117 8.75 -7.21 -2.10
C ASP A 117 9.10 -5.73 -1.84
N ILE A 118 9.91 -5.46 -0.82
CA ILE A 118 10.44 -4.12 -0.51
C ILE A 118 11.88 -3.87 -0.99
N GLY A 119 12.46 -4.82 -1.74
CA GLY A 119 13.78 -4.66 -2.36
C GLY A 119 14.97 -4.61 -1.40
N VAL A 120 14.82 -5.14 -0.18
CA VAL A 120 15.84 -5.11 0.88
C VAL A 120 16.83 -6.28 0.75
N VAL A 121 18.13 -5.99 0.84
CA VAL A 121 19.21 -6.97 0.61
C VAL A 121 20.09 -7.21 1.84
N GLY A 122 20.57 -8.45 2.00
CA GLY A 122 21.72 -8.84 2.82
C GLY A 122 21.88 -8.20 4.22
N GLU A 123 22.57 -7.06 4.27
CA GLU A 123 22.97 -6.35 5.49
C GLU A 123 21.81 -5.59 6.14
N GLU A 124 20.91 -5.01 5.35
CA GLU A 124 19.73 -4.25 5.80
C GLU A 124 18.74 -5.13 6.58
N LYS A 125 18.63 -6.41 6.21
CA LYS A 125 17.79 -7.42 6.90
C LYS A 125 18.18 -7.62 8.37
N ARG A 126 19.42 -7.29 8.76
CA ARG A 126 19.93 -7.47 10.14
C ARG A 126 19.61 -6.29 11.04
N GLU A 127 19.35 -5.11 10.47
CA GLU A 127 19.02 -3.89 11.23
C GLU A 127 17.53 -3.84 11.60
N GLU A 128 16.63 -4.33 10.74
CA GLU A 128 15.18 -4.39 11.01
C GLU A 128 14.76 -5.58 11.90
N GLY A 129 15.65 -6.55 12.13
CA GLY A 129 15.42 -7.73 12.96
C GLY A 129 15.90 -7.60 14.42
N ARG A 130 16.26 -6.41 14.88
CA ARG A 130 16.79 -6.15 16.24
C ARG A 130 15.83 -5.37 17.13
#